data_AF-A0A2D9CK00-F1
#
_entry.id   AF-A0A2D9CK00-F1
#
_cell.length_a   1.000
_cell.length_b   1.000
_cell.length_c   1.000
_cell.angle_alpha   90.00
_cell.angle_beta   90.00
_cell.angle_gamma   90.00
#
_symmetry.space_group_name_H-M   'P 1'
#
loop_
_entity.id
_entity.type
_entity.pdbx_description
1 polymer ?
#
loop_
_entity_poly.entity_id
_entity_poly.type
_entity_poly.pdbx_seq_one_letter_code
_entity_poly.pdbx_strand_id
1 'polypeptide(L)'
;MINHPSTKRTTPCMLLCIGLTTLMAQAQPLLSTAHRPVTPGTPGRGIASITRGPYLQLGTPSSMILRWRTDVATDSQVMWGSAPGQLTESLTDPALTTEHEVMLTGLTPGTRYFYSVGSSVQVLAGNDPAHHLTTSPPAGSDESVRVWVIGDSGTGDDNARAVRDAYLQYAQPAPADVWLTLGDNAYLLGTDSEHQLKLFDMYPSILRTTPIWPSIGNHDAFSIDQETQTGPFFDIFLLPTQGQAGGVASGTEAYYSFDYANIHFICLDTSGSDRSIDGPMLTWLAQDLQATQQRWLIAFFHHPPYSFGHNSDSEEHEPAMFQVRERVLPMLESAGVDLVLGGHSHSYERSYFLNGHYGLSSSLEPSMILDEGDGQITGTGAYHKPSAGLVPNEGAVFVVAGSSGLLTGDTLGHPAMQNSRFDLGSMVIDIFPHRLDAIFLTDTGVIGDHFVITKGPQPCIADVNRDGVLDFFDVSTYITAYTAQTPAADLDGNGTLNFFDISMFLTVFSQGCP
;
A
#
# COMPACT_ATOMS: atom_id res chain seq x y z
N MET A 1 61.44 -31.14 27.67
CA MET A 1 61.50 -32.60 27.39
C MET A 1 61.11 -32.82 25.93
N ILE A 2 61.55 -33.93 25.35
CA ILE A 2 61.26 -34.48 24.01
C ILE A 2 59.72 -34.39 23.71
N ASN A 3 59.20 -34.06 22.51
CA ASN A 3 59.74 -34.16 21.14
C ASN A 3 59.28 -33.04 20.14
N HIS A 4 59.84 -33.03 18.91
CA HIS A 4 59.60 -32.13 17.75
C HIS A 4 59.52 -32.97 16.42
N PRO A 5 59.41 -32.44 15.17
CA PRO A 5 59.08 -31.09 14.65
C PRO A 5 57.64 -31.05 14.07
N SER A 6 57.20 -30.79 12.81
CA SER A 6 57.67 -30.31 11.47
C SER A 6 56.41 -29.85 10.68
N THR A 7 56.24 -28.71 9.98
CA THR A 7 56.86 -28.10 8.76
C THR A 7 56.80 -28.93 7.45
N LYS A 8 56.61 -28.43 6.21
CA LYS A 8 56.02 -27.23 5.52
C LYS A 8 56.52 -27.29 4.03
N ARG A 9 55.78 -26.70 3.05
CA ARG A 9 56.24 -26.14 1.73
C ARG A 9 56.37 -26.98 0.41
N THR A 10 55.44 -26.70 -0.52
CA THR A 10 55.58 -26.19 -1.94
C THR A 10 56.29 -26.95 -3.10
N THR A 11 55.50 -27.35 -4.12
CA THR A 11 55.70 -27.28 -5.63
C THR A 11 56.98 -27.83 -6.32
N PRO A 12 57.04 -27.96 -7.67
CA PRO A 12 56.02 -28.01 -8.76
C PRO A 12 56.17 -29.25 -9.70
N CYS A 13 55.38 -29.37 -10.78
CA CYS A 13 55.80 -30.09 -12.01
C CYS A 13 55.05 -29.65 -13.29
N MET A 14 55.39 -30.25 -14.44
CA MET A 14 55.21 -29.69 -15.80
C MET A 14 54.46 -30.64 -16.77
N LEU A 15 54.06 -30.10 -17.93
CA LEU A 15 53.26 -30.73 -18.98
C LEU A 15 54.02 -31.80 -19.80
N LEU A 16 53.36 -32.91 -20.18
CA LEU A 16 53.67 -33.66 -21.41
C LEU A 16 52.47 -34.49 -21.90
N CYS A 17 52.28 -34.56 -23.23
CA CYS A 17 51.17 -35.29 -23.85
C CYS A 17 51.65 -36.58 -24.55
N ILE A 18 50.99 -37.71 -24.27
CA ILE A 18 50.82 -38.85 -25.19
C ILE A 18 49.38 -39.34 -25.02
N GLY A 19 48.67 -39.65 -26.10
CA GLY A 19 47.28 -40.13 -26.05
C GLY A 19 47.07 -41.41 -26.83
N LEU A 20 45.90 -42.04 -26.65
CA LEU A 20 45.34 -43.01 -27.58
C LEU A 20 43.80 -43.01 -27.51
N THR A 21 43.19 -43.65 -28.49
CA THR A 21 41.74 -43.80 -28.76
C THR A 21 40.96 -44.47 -27.60
N THR A 22 39.62 -44.50 -27.53
CA THR A 22 38.66 -44.82 -28.62
C THR A 22 37.19 -44.52 -28.23
N LEU A 23 36.31 -44.53 -29.25
CA LEU A 23 34.83 -44.63 -29.21
C LEU A 23 34.02 -43.47 -28.60
N MET A 24 33.27 -42.78 -29.47
CA MET A 24 32.00 -42.13 -29.11
C MET A 24 30.85 -43.14 -29.21
N ALA A 25 29.84 -43.01 -28.35
CA ALA A 25 28.55 -43.67 -28.51
C ALA A 25 27.44 -42.60 -28.44
N GLN A 26 26.55 -42.59 -29.44
CA GLN A 26 25.39 -41.70 -29.46
C GLN A 26 24.23 -42.33 -28.68
N ALA A 27 23.58 -41.56 -27.80
CA ALA A 27 22.34 -41.94 -27.16
C ALA A 27 21.17 -41.20 -27.82
N GLN A 28 20.23 -41.94 -28.42
CA GLN A 28 18.95 -41.39 -28.88
C GLN A 28 17.90 -41.51 -27.77
N PRO A 29 16.97 -40.55 -27.62
CA PRO A 29 15.84 -40.69 -26.69
C PRO A 29 14.84 -41.73 -27.20
N LEU A 30 14.22 -42.47 -26.27
CA LEU A 30 13.19 -43.47 -26.58
C LEU A 30 11.80 -42.84 -26.70
N LEU A 31 10.97 -43.43 -27.55
CA LEU A 31 9.68 -42.89 -27.97
C LEU A 31 8.52 -43.26 -27.03
N SER A 32 7.78 -42.21 -26.64
CA SER A 32 6.33 -42.07 -26.80
C SER A 32 5.41 -43.27 -26.47
N THR A 33 4.62 -43.12 -25.40
CA THR A 33 3.32 -43.78 -25.27
C THR A 33 2.27 -42.98 -26.06
N ALA A 34 1.56 -43.65 -26.98
CA ALA A 34 0.71 -42.97 -27.95
C ALA A 34 -0.58 -42.39 -27.32
N HIS A 35 -0.61 -41.06 -27.12
CA HIS A 35 -1.88 -40.33 -27.13
C HIS A 35 -2.45 -40.29 -28.55
N ARG A 36 -3.77 -40.40 -28.68
CA ARG A 36 -4.46 -40.26 -29.98
C ARG A 36 -4.28 -38.81 -30.45
N PRO A 37 -3.94 -38.55 -31.72
CA PRO A 37 -3.84 -37.18 -32.20
C PRO A 37 -5.23 -36.55 -32.18
N VAL A 38 -5.45 -35.66 -31.22
CA VAL A 38 -6.51 -34.65 -31.32
C VAL A 38 -6.06 -33.74 -32.46
N THR A 39 -6.77 -33.79 -33.58
CA THR A 39 -6.61 -32.81 -34.66
C THR A 39 -6.75 -31.42 -34.06
N PRO A 40 -5.83 -30.47 -34.32
CA PRO A 40 -6.07 -29.08 -33.99
C PRO A 40 -7.39 -28.67 -34.62
N GLY A 41 -8.42 -28.47 -33.78
CA GLY A 41 -9.63 -27.83 -34.23
C GLY A 41 -9.24 -26.45 -34.73
N THR A 42 -9.77 -26.03 -35.89
CA THR A 42 -9.78 -24.61 -36.23
C THR A 42 -10.26 -23.85 -35.00
N PRO A 43 -9.51 -22.86 -34.48
CA PRO A 43 -9.96 -22.11 -33.32
C PRO A 43 -11.38 -21.64 -33.55
N GLY A 44 -12.30 -22.15 -32.72
CA GLY A 44 -13.65 -21.63 -32.73
C GLY A 44 -13.52 -20.14 -32.47
N ARG A 45 -14.09 -19.30 -33.35
CA ARG A 45 -14.02 -17.84 -33.22
C ARG A 45 -14.97 -17.36 -32.12
N GLY A 46 -14.76 -17.91 -30.93
CA GLY A 46 -15.37 -17.49 -29.69
C GLY A 46 -14.99 -16.03 -29.45
N ILE A 47 -15.98 -15.29 -28.99
CA ILE A 47 -15.81 -13.93 -28.48
C ILE A 47 -15.10 -14.12 -27.14
N ALA A 48 -13.86 -13.64 -27.01
CA ALA A 48 -13.10 -13.78 -25.77
C ALA A 48 -13.83 -13.04 -24.64
N SER A 49 -13.67 -13.51 -23.40
CA SER A 49 -14.28 -12.91 -22.22
C SER A 49 -13.25 -12.64 -21.13
N ILE A 50 -13.45 -11.57 -20.37
CA ILE A 50 -12.60 -11.24 -19.21
C ILE A 50 -13.00 -12.13 -18.04
N THR A 51 -12.01 -12.81 -17.46
CA THR A 51 -12.13 -13.62 -16.25
C THR A 51 -11.58 -12.89 -15.01
N ARG A 52 -10.76 -11.84 -15.19
CA ARG A 52 -10.30 -10.95 -14.10
C ARG A 52 -10.10 -9.52 -14.56
N GLY A 53 -10.61 -8.55 -13.79
CA GLY A 53 -10.33 -7.13 -13.99
C GLY A 53 -11.26 -6.40 -14.98
N PRO A 54 -10.75 -5.45 -15.78
CA PRO A 54 -9.38 -4.92 -15.73
C PRO A 54 -9.05 -4.31 -14.36
N TYR A 55 -7.75 -4.15 -14.07
CA TYR A 55 -7.26 -3.52 -12.85
C TYR A 55 -5.98 -2.69 -13.08
N LEU A 56 -5.77 -1.68 -12.24
CA LEU A 56 -4.65 -0.74 -12.33
C LEU A 56 -3.49 -1.12 -11.39
N GLN A 57 -2.26 -0.99 -11.88
CA GLN A 57 -1.02 -1.30 -11.17
C GLN A 57 0.08 -0.28 -11.47
N LEU A 58 1.05 -0.15 -10.56
CA LEU A 58 2.30 0.60 -10.72
C LEU A 58 2.10 2.03 -11.30
N GLY A 59 1.18 2.79 -10.69
CA GLY A 59 0.87 4.16 -11.12
C GLY A 59 2.02 5.13 -10.83
N THR A 60 2.38 5.97 -11.80
CA THR A 60 3.39 7.03 -11.65
C THR A 60 2.87 8.35 -12.25
N PRO A 61 3.64 9.46 -12.17
CA PRO A 61 3.24 10.71 -12.81
C PRO A 61 3.22 10.65 -14.35
N SER A 62 3.74 9.59 -14.99
CA SER A 62 3.77 9.47 -16.45
C SER A 62 3.46 8.07 -17.01
N SER A 63 3.10 7.11 -16.15
CA SER A 63 2.77 5.75 -16.53
C SER A 63 1.67 5.13 -15.66
N MET A 64 1.03 4.10 -16.20
CA MET A 64 0.08 3.23 -15.50
C MET A 64 0.11 1.86 -16.16
N ILE A 65 0.16 0.78 -15.38
CA ILE A 65 -0.02 -0.57 -15.92
C ILE A 65 -1.49 -0.96 -15.82
N LEU A 66 -2.05 -1.44 -16.92
CA LEU A 66 -3.36 -2.09 -16.95
C LEU A 66 -3.16 -3.60 -17.06
N ARG A 67 -3.81 -4.36 -16.19
CA ARG A 67 -3.85 -5.83 -16.25
C ARG A 67 -5.28 -6.35 -16.39
N TRP A 68 -5.44 -7.48 -17.07
CA TRP A 68 -6.68 -8.26 -17.10
C TRP A 68 -6.38 -9.72 -17.46
N ARG A 69 -7.30 -10.63 -17.13
CA ARG A 69 -7.23 -12.05 -17.54
C ARG A 69 -8.35 -12.39 -18.50
N THR A 70 -8.10 -13.25 -19.48
CA THR A 70 -9.08 -13.77 -20.44
C THR A 70 -9.31 -15.28 -20.30
N ASP A 71 -10.39 -15.77 -20.90
CA ASP A 71 -10.73 -17.21 -20.99
C ASP A 71 -9.97 -17.96 -22.10
N VAL A 72 -9.53 -17.25 -23.13
CA VAL A 72 -8.74 -17.77 -24.26
C VAL A 72 -7.65 -16.77 -24.63
N ALA A 73 -6.48 -17.26 -25.06
CA ALA A 73 -5.35 -16.39 -25.35
C ALA A 73 -5.61 -15.45 -26.54
N THR A 74 -5.43 -14.14 -26.34
CA THR A 74 -5.49 -13.10 -27.38
C THR A 74 -4.27 -12.20 -27.35
N ASP A 75 -4.09 -11.41 -28.41
CA ASP A 75 -3.24 -10.22 -28.37
C ASP A 75 -3.82 -9.17 -27.39
N SER A 76 -2.95 -8.33 -26.83
CA SER A 76 -3.32 -7.31 -25.84
C SER A 76 -3.47 -5.95 -26.51
N GLN A 77 -4.62 -5.30 -26.39
CA GLN A 77 -4.83 -3.91 -26.82
C GLN A 77 -5.40 -3.06 -25.68
N VAL A 78 -4.83 -1.87 -25.52
CA VAL A 78 -5.41 -0.79 -24.71
C VAL A 78 -5.61 0.43 -25.60
N MET A 79 -6.75 1.09 -25.46
CA MET A 79 -7.01 2.43 -26.01
C MET A 79 -7.28 3.40 -24.86
N TRP A 80 -6.85 4.65 -24.97
CA TRP A 80 -7.11 5.68 -23.95
C TRP A 80 -7.28 7.08 -24.53
N GLY A 81 -7.85 7.99 -23.73
CA GLY A 81 -8.10 9.37 -24.13
C GLY A 81 -8.79 10.21 -23.05
N SER A 82 -9.16 11.45 -23.39
CA SER A 82 -9.68 12.44 -22.44
C SER A 82 -11.17 12.30 -22.09
N ALA A 83 -11.93 11.51 -22.85
CA ALA A 83 -13.35 11.26 -22.59
C ALA A 83 -13.82 9.89 -23.13
N PRO A 84 -14.89 9.30 -22.59
CA PRO A 84 -15.58 8.17 -23.22
C PRO A 84 -16.01 8.52 -24.65
N GLY A 85 -15.79 7.59 -25.58
CA GLY A 85 -15.98 7.82 -27.01
C GLY A 85 -14.87 8.64 -27.70
N GLN A 86 -13.84 9.09 -26.97
CA GLN A 86 -12.72 9.88 -27.48
C GLN A 86 -11.37 9.26 -27.09
N LEU A 87 -11.26 7.92 -27.22
CA LEU A 87 -10.00 7.20 -27.03
C LEU A 87 -9.16 7.34 -28.31
N THR A 88 -8.26 8.32 -28.34
CA THR A 88 -7.44 8.65 -29.53
C THR A 88 -6.14 7.88 -29.59
N GLU A 89 -5.59 7.50 -28.44
CA GLU A 89 -4.32 6.79 -28.33
C GLU A 89 -4.57 5.29 -28.19
N SER A 90 -3.62 4.48 -28.69
CA SER A 90 -3.66 3.03 -28.48
C SER A 90 -2.27 2.40 -28.46
N LEU A 91 -2.19 1.26 -27.78
CA LEU A 91 -1.03 0.39 -27.69
C LEU A 91 -1.49 -1.05 -27.93
N THR A 92 -0.67 -1.86 -28.59
CA THR A 92 -1.01 -3.25 -28.90
C THR A 92 0.22 -4.12 -28.86
N ASP A 93 0.19 -5.17 -28.01
CA ASP A 93 1.16 -6.25 -28.00
C ASP A 93 0.58 -7.45 -28.78
N PRO A 94 1.21 -7.89 -29.88
CA PRO A 94 0.76 -9.05 -30.66
C PRO A 94 1.04 -10.41 -29.99
N ALA A 95 1.66 -10.47 -28.82
CA ALA A 95 1.84 -11.70 -28.06
C ALA A 95 0.50 -12.29 -27.59
N LEU A 96 0.24 -13.56 -27.93
CA LEU A 96 -0.99 -14.25 -27.50
C LEU A 96 -0.84 -14.75 -26.06
N THR A 97 -1.60 -14.16 -25.14
CA THR A 97 -1.58 -14.47 -23.70
C THR A 97 -3.01 -14.53 -23.14
N THR A 98 -3.19 -15.22 -22.01
CA THR A 98 -4.40 -15.12 -21.16
C THR A 98 -4.21 -14.16 -19.99
N GLU A 99 -2.97 -13.89 -19.59
CA GLU A 99 -2.62 -12.88 -18.58
C GLU A 99 -2.08 -11.66 -19.33
N HIS A 100 -2.84 -10.58 -19.34
CA HIS A 100 -2.49 -9.37 -20.07
C HIS A 100 -1.89 -8.33 -19.13
N GLU A 101 -0.82 -7.70 -19.60
CA GLU A 101 -0.10 -6.62 -18.93
C GLU A 101 0.25 -5.58 -19.99
N VAL A 102 -0.17 -4.33 -19.79
CA VAL A 102 0.12 -3.23 -20.73
C VAL A 102 0.46 -1.97 -19.95
N MET A 103 1.75 -1.59 -19.98
CA MET A 103 2.22 -0.32 -19.42
C MET A 103 1.98 0.83 -20.41
N LEU A 104 1.10 1.76 -20.05
CA LEU A 104 0.99 3.06 -20.69
C LEU A 104 2.14 3.96 -20.21
N THR A 105 2.70 4.78 -21.10
CA THR A 105 3.82 5.69 -20.80
C THR A 105 3.64 7.02 -21.54
N GLY A 106 4.35 8.06 -21.09
CA GLY A 106 4.25 9.41 -21.67
C GLY A 106 2.94 10.13 -21.33
N LEU A 107 2.24 9.68 -20.28
CA LEU A 107 1.06 10.34 -19.74
C LEU A 107 1.45 11.66 -19.05
N THR A 108 0.52 12.60 -18.96
CA THR A 108 0.69 13.85 -18.19
C THR A 108 0.45 13.57 -16.69
N PRO A 109 1.21 14.16 -15.75
CA PRO A 109 0.93 14.06 -14.30
C PRO A 109 -0.46 14.58 -13.89
N GLY A 110 -1.00 14.08 -12.78
CA GLY A 110 -2.26 14.55 -12.19
C GLY A 110 -3.46 14.54 -13.14
N THR A 111 -3.45 13.71 -14.19
CA THR A 111 -4.37 13.80 -15.32
C THR A 111 -5.22 12.54 -15.42
N ARG A 112 -6.55 12.73 -15.54
CA ARG A 112 -7.50 11.64 -15.74
C ARG A 112 -7.62 11.26 -17.21
N TYR A 113 -7.49 9.96 -17.50
CA TYR A 113 -7.71 9.36 -18.80
C TYR A 113 -8.78 8.27 -18.70
N PHE A 114 -9.70 8.21 -19.65
CA PHE A 114 -10.61 7.07 -19.83
C PHE A 114 -9.93 6.02 -20.69
N TYR A 115 -10.25 4.73 -20.50
CA TYR A 115 -9.61 3.64 -21.23
C TYR A 115 -10.58 2.54 -21.66
N SER A 116 -10.11 1.67 -22.57
CA SER A 116 -10.72 0.38 -22.85
C SER A 116 -9.64 -0.68 -23.08
N VAL A 117 -9.88 -1.90 -22.59
CA VAL A 117 -9.00 -3.07 -22.76
C VAL A 117 -9.61 -4.08 -23.73
N GLY A 118 -8.79 -4.87 -24.41
CA GLY A 118 -9.24 -5.86 -25.37
C GLY A 118 -8.12 -6.49 -26.19
N SER A 119 -8.43 -6.83 -27.43
CA SER A 119 -7.51 -7.25 -28.48
C SER A 119 -7.70 -6.38 -29.73
N SER A 120 -6.79 -6.46 -30.71
CA SER A 120 -6.87 -5.70 -31.96
C SER A 120 -8.12 -5.97 -32.82
N VAL A 121 -8.94 -6.95 -32.44
CA VAL A 121 -10.20 -7.32 -33.12
C VAL A 121 -11.44 -7.21 -32.23
N GLN A 122 -11.30 -6.93 -30.92
CA GLN A 122 -12.41 -6.92 -29.95
C GLN A 122 -12.08 -6.08 -28.71
N VAL A 123 -12.87 -5.04 -28.45
CA VAL A 123 -12.91 -4.39 -27.11
C VAL A 123 -13.64 -5.33 -26.13
N LEU A 124 -13.07 -5.53 -24.95
CA LEU A 124 -13.60 -6.40 -23.90
C LEU A 124 -14.28 -5.62 -22.76
N ALA A 125 -13.70 -4.49 -22.33
CA ALA A 125 -14.25 -3.64 -21.28
C ALA A 125 -13.79 -2.17 -21.43
N GLY A 126 -14.55 -1.24 -20.88
CA GLY A 126 -14.27 0.20 -20.89
C GLY A 126 -14.82 0.94 -22.10
N ASN A 127 -14.25 2.12 -22.37
CA ASN A 127 -14.82 3.20 -23.19
C ASN A 127 -16.10 3.82 -22.58
N ASP A 128 -16.16 3.84 -21.24
CA ASP A 128 -17.27 4.35 -20.43
C ASP A 128 -16.73 5.08 -19.16
N PRO A 129 -17.56 5.82 -18.40
CA PRO A 129 -17.10 6.59 -17.25
C PRO A 129 -16.51 5.77 -16.09
N ALA A 130 -16.81 4.48 -15.98
CA ALA A 130 -16.34 3.60 -14.89
C ALA A 130 -14.98 2.96 -15.16
N HIS A 131 -14.38 3.21 -16.33
CA HIS A 131 -13.05 2.73 -16.71
C HIS A 131 -12.16 3.93 -17.03
N HIS A 132 -11.53 4.48 -15.98
CA HIS A 132 -10.62 5.60 -16.07
C HIS A 132 -9.44 5.41 -15.12
N LEU A 133 -8.32 6.07 -15.38
CA LEU A 133 -7.16 6.12 -14.51
C LEU A 133 -6.80 7.58 -14.26
N THR A 134 -6.20 7.89 -13.11
CA THR A 134 -5.58 9.19 -12.85
C THR A 134 -4.09 8.93 -12.58
N THR A 135 -3.21 9.59 -13.32
CA THR A 135 -1.76 9.58 -13.02
C THR A 135 -1.49 10.32 -11.72
N SER A 136 -0.44 9.93 -10.98
CA SER A 136 -0.12 10.63 -9.75
C SER A 136 0.37 12.08 -10.03
N PRO A 137 0.21 13.00 -9.07
CA PRO A 137 0.88 14.30 -9.10
C PRO A 137 2.41 14.14 -9.13
N PRO A 138 3.16 15.14 -9.61
CA PRO A 138 4.62 15.13 -9.55
C PRO A 138 5.13 14.91 -8.11
N ALA A 139 6.15 14.07 -7.94
CA ALA A 139 6.78 13.85 -6.63
C ALA A 139 7.24 15.19 -6.01
N GLY A 140 6.90 15.40 -4.74
CA GLY A 140 7.10 16.66 -4.01
C GLY A 140 6.01 17.74 -4.20
N SER A 141 4.96 17.51 -5.00
CA SER A 141 3.90 18.51 -5.21
C SER A 141 2.96 18.67 -4.01
N ASP A 142 2.42 19.87 -3.82
CA ASP A 142 1.47 20.21 -2.76
C ASP A 142 -0.02 19.91 -3.07
N GLU A 143 -0.26 18.96 -3.98
CA GLU A 143 -1.60 18.38 -4.18
C GLU A 143 -2.07 17.64 -2.93
N SER A 144 -3.39 17.57 -2.73
CA SER A 144 -4.01 16.82 -1.63
C SER A 144 -4.36 15.41 -2.10
N VAL A 145 -4.23 14.41 -1.22
CA VAL A 145 -4.29 12.99 -1.59
C VAL A 145 -5.22 12.26 -0.64
N ARG A 146 -6.21 11.53 -1.17
CA ARG A 146 -7.05 10.63 -0.38
C ARG A 146 -6.56 9.20 -0.50
N VAL A 147 -6.30 8.56 0.64
CA VAL A 147 -5.90 7.16 0.76
C VAL A 147 -7.03 6.35 1.37
N TRP A 148 -7.37 5.20 0.78
CA TRP A 148 -8.19 4.17 1.42
C TRP A 148 -7.32 3.01 1.87
N VAL A 149 -7.54 2.52 3.08
CA VAL A 149 -6.74 1.45 3.69
C VAL A 149 -7.65 0.37 4.27
N ILE A 150 -7.40 -0.87 3.88
CA ILE A 150 -8.06 -2.06 4.41
C ILE A 150 -7.02 -3.08 4.88
N GLY A 151 -7.28 -3.76 6.00
CA GLY A 151 -6.51 -4.91 6.46
C GLY A 151 -7.41 -6.12 6.58
N ASP A 152 -6.90 -7.29 6.19
CA ASP A 152 -7.56 -8.57 6.50
C ASP A 152 -8.97 -8.69 5.87
N SER A 153 -9.15 -7.99 4.74
CA SER A 153 -10.39 -7.92 3.97
C SER A 153 -10.69 -9.19 3.18
N GLY A 154 -9.73 -10.11 3.07
CA GLY A 154 -9.77 -11.28 2.22
C GLY A 154 -10.74 -12.38 2.64
N THR A 155 -11.86 -12.09 3.32
CA THR A 155 -12.85 -13.09 3.75
C THR A 155 -13.78 -13.52 2.61
N GLY A 156 -14.20 -12.58 1.76
CA GLY A 156 -15.13 -12.80 0.65
C GLY A 156 -16.62 -12.78 1.05
N ASP A 157 -16.93 -12.46 2.31
CA ASP A 157 -18.27 -12.56 2.91
C ASP A 157 -19.02 -11.22 2.98
N ASP A 158 -20.12 -11.19 3.74
CA ASP A 158 -20.98 -10.00 3.87
C ASP A 158 -20.35 -8.89 4.72
N ASN A 159 -19.36 -9.21 5.58
CA ASN A 159 -18.63 -8.21 6.36
C ASN A 159 -17.73 -7.38 5.44
N ALA A 160 -16.93 -8.05 4.61
CA ALA A 160 -16.07 -7.40 3.62
C ALA A 160 -16.88 -6.60 2.59
N ARG A 161 -18.10 -7.05 2.25
CA ARG A 161 -19.06 -6.27 1.44
C ARG A 161 -19.55 -5.01 2.17
N ALA A 162 -19.91 -5.11 3.44
CA ALA A 162 -20.39 -3.97 4.21
C ALA A 162 -19.30 -2.89 4.36
N VAL A 163 -18.07 -3.27 4.72
CA VAL A 163 -16.91 -2.35 4.78
C VAL A 163 -16.62 -1.70 3.43
N ARG A 164 -16.66 -2.46 2.33
CA ARG A 164 -16.54 -1.93 0.97
C ARG A 164 -17.63 -0.89 0.67
N ASP A 165 -18.89 -1.23 0.93
CA ASP A 165 -20.03 -0.42 0.51
C ASP A 165 -20.18 0.85 1.36
N ALA A 166 -19.82 0.79 2.65
CA ALA A 166 -19.67 1.97 3.51
C ALA A 166 -18.62 2.95 2.97
N TYR A 167 -17.43 2.47 2.61
CA TYR A 167 -16.41 3.31 1.98
C TYR A 167 -16.86 3.86 0.63
N LEU A 168 -17.43 3.03 -0.27
CA LEU A 168 -17.88 3.48 -1.59
C LEU A 168 -18.99 4.54 -1.50
N GLN A 169 -19.78 4.53 -0.43
CA GLN A 169 -20.77 5.58 -0.11
C GLN A 169 -20.11 6.85 0.45
N TYR A 170 -19.20 6.72 1.41
CA TYR A 170 -18.47 7.86 2.01
C TYR A 170 -17.58 8.60 1.00
N ALA A 171 -16.97 7.87 0.07
CA ALA A 171 -16.03 8.39 -0.91
C ALA A 171 -16.68 9.06 -2.13
N GLN A 172 -17.90 9.61 -1.98
CA GLN A 172 -18.58 10.42 -3.01
C GLN A 172 -18.66 11.89 -2.56
N PRO A 173 -18.27 12.87 -3.39
CA PRO A 173 -17.79 12.75 -4.79
C PRO A 173 -16.27 12.52 -4.92
N ALA A 174 -15.54 12.41 -3.80
CA ALA A 174 -14.08 12.31 -3.75
C ALA A 174 -13.61 10.86 -3.42
N PRO A 175 -13.36 10.01 -4.44
CA PRO A 175 -12.76 8.69 -4.26
C PRO A 175 -11.27 8.79 -3.90
N ALA A 176 -10.72 7.72 -3.33
CA ALA A 176 -9.28 7.63 -3.07
C ALA A 176 -8.43 7.58 -4.35
N ASP A 177 -7.31 8.31 -4.28
CA ASP A 177 -6.23 8.36 -5.25
C ASP A 177 -5.25 7.19 -5.10
N VAL A 178 -5.14 6.66 -3.88
CA VAL A 178 -4.27 5.55 -3.47
C VAL A 178 -5.10 4.54 -2.66
N TRP A 179 -4.98 3.25 -2.97
CA TRP A 179 -5.57 2.17 -2.16
C TRP A 179 -4.46 1.27 -1.62
N LEU A 180 -4.34 1.18 -0.29
CA LEU A 180 -3.41 0.30 0.40
C LEU A 180 -4.13 -0.95 0.93
N THR A 181 -3.45 -2.10 0.93
CA THR A 181 -3.91 -3.27 1.69
C THR A 181 -2.86 -3.79 2.66
N LEU A 182 -3.26 -4.02 3.91
CA LEU A 182 -2.39 -4.37 5.04
C LEU A 182 -2.21 -5.91 5.18
N GLY A 183 -2.17 -6.61 4.04
CA GLY A 183 -2.06 -8.06 4.00
C GLY A 183 -3.38 -8.79 4.22
N ASP A 184 -3.30 -10.11 4.10
CA ASP A 184 -4.42 -11.07 4.13
C ASP A 184 -5.51 -10.67 3.12
N ASN A 185 -5.02 -10.46 1.90
CA ASN A 185 -5.78 -10.12 0.71
C ASN A 185 -6.73 -11.27 0.30
N ALA A 186 -6.37 -12.52 0.62
CA ALA A 186 -7.15 -13.70 0.26
C ALA A 186 -7.05 -14.87 1.26
N TYR A 187 -7.89 -14.88 2.30
CA TYR A 187 -8.06 -16.07 3.15
C TYR A 187 -8.55 -17.28 2.35
N LEU A 188 -8.20 -18.52 2.70
CA LEU A 188 -7.38 -18.90 3.86
C LEU A 188 -5.92 -19.16 3.49
N LEU A 189 -5.59 -19.37 2.21
CA LEU A 189 -4.27 -19.83 1.78
C LEU A 189 -3.62 -18.96 0.70
N GLY A 190 -4.18 -17.80 0.36
CA GLY A 190 -3.62 -16.92 -0.66
C GLY A 190 -3.71 -17.47 -2.08
N THR A 191 -4.56 -18.47 -2.36
CA THR A 191 -4.60 -19.08 -3.70
C THR A 191 -5.10 -18.09 -4.77
N ASP A 192 -4.77 -18.32 -6.04
CA ASP A 192 -5.30 -17.49 -7.16
C ASP A 192 -6.84 -17.51 -7.22
N SER A 193 -7.46 -18.62 -6.83
CA SER A 193 -8.92 -18.75 -6.70
C SER A 193 -9.51 -17.96 -5.54
N GLU A 194 -8.79 -17.84 -4.42
CA GLU A 194 -9.23 -17.01 -3.30
C GLU A 194 -9.04 -15.52 -3.64
N HIS A 195 -7.90 -15.14 -4.23
CA HIS A 195 -7.69 -13.80 -4.77
C HIS A 195 -8.77 -13.41 -5.80
N GLN A 196 -9.17 -14.32 -6.71
CA GLN A 196 -10.28 -14.09 -7.62
C GLN A 196 -11.56 -13.71 -6.86
N LEU A 197 -12.03 -14.60 -5.99
CA LEU A 197 -13.35 -14.48 -5.35
C LEU A 197 -13.41 -13.34 -4.31
N LYS A 198 -12.27 -12.98 -3.71
CA LYS A 198 -12.22 -12.17 -2.49
C LYS A 198 -11.56 -10.81 -2.66
N LEU A 199 -10.73 -10.64 -3.70
CA LEU A 199 -10.23 -9.34 -4.14
C LEU A 199 -10.91 -8.92 -5.46
N PHE A 200 -10.72 -9.68 -6.54
CA PHE A 200 -11.11 -9.22 -7.89
C PHE A 200 -12.63 -9.16 -8.12
N ASP A 201 -13.36 -10.16 -7.65
CA ASP A 201 -14.83 -10.22 -7.74
C ASP A 201 -15.50 -9.35 -6.65
N MET A 202 -14.77 -9.02 -5.58
CA MET A 202 -15.26 -8.21 -4.45
C MET A 202 -15.13 -6.70 -4.69
N TYR A 203 -14.01 -6.23 -5.25
CA TYR A 203 -13.70 -4.81 -5.42
C TYR A 203 -13.63 -4.33 -6.90
N PRO A 204 -14.47 -4.83 -7.84
CA PRO A 204 -14.28 -4.62 -9.27
C PRO A 204 -14.48 -3.16 -9.73
N SER A 205 -15.15 -2.31 -8.94
CA SER A 205 -15.32 -0.89 -9.24
C SER A 205 -14.02 -0.11 -9.04
N ILE A 206 -13.44 -0.17 -7.84
CA ILE A 206 -12.24 0.57 -7.46
C ILE A 206 -10.98 0.04 -8.16
N LEU A 207 -10.86 -1.28 -8.35
CA LEU A 207 -9.75 -1.88 -9.11
C LEU A 207 -9.57 -1.25 -10.50
N ARG A 208 -10.66 -0.78 -11.11
CA ARG A 208 -10.70 -0.17 -12.44
C ARG A 208 -10.38 1.33 -12.46
N THR A 209 -10.30 1.98 -11.29
CA THR A 209 -10.13 3.44 -11.15
C THR A 209 -8.92 3.87 -10.33
N THR A 210 -8.49 3.06 -9.37
CA THR A 210 -7.48 3.40 -8.37
C THR A 210 -6.41 2.29 -8.32
N PRO A 211 -5.10 2.61 -8.38
CA PRO A 211 -4.04 1.62 -8.19
C PRO A 211 -4.06 1.05 -6.76
N ILE A 212 -4.01 -0.28 -6.67
CA ILE A 212 -3.84 -1.02 -5.41
C ILE A 212 -2.35 -1.27 -5.13
N TRP A 213 -1.94 -0.95 -3.90
CA TRP A 213 -0.59 -1.16 -3.37
C TRP A 213 -0.68 -2.10 -2.14
N PRO A 214 -0.49 -3.40 -2.34
CA PRO A 214 -0.66 -4.39 -1.29
C PRO A 214 0.64 -4.68 -0.53
N SER A 215 0.50 -5.09 0.72
CA SER A 215 1.51 -5.83 1.48
C SER A 215 1.14 -7.32 1.57
N ILE A 216 2.12 -8.18 1.88
CA ILE A 216 1.94 -9.63 1.99
C ILE A 216 1.54 -9.99 3.43
N GLY A 217 0.33 -10.53 3.62
CA GLY A 217 -0.09 -11.09 4.90
C GLY A 217 0.33 -12.54 5.13
N ASN A 218 0.17 -13.04 6.36
CA ASN A 218 0.61 -14.39 6.69
C ASN A 218 -0.29 -15.47 6.04
N HIS A 219 -1.51 -15.14 5.61
CA HIS A 219 -2.35 -16.04 4.83
C HIS A 219 -2.08 -15.96 3.32
N ASP A 220 -1.67 -14.80 2.81
CA ASP A 220 -1.19 -14.67 1.42
C ASP A 220 0.08 -15.51 1.19
N ALA A 221 0.95 -15.58 2.21
CA ALA A 221 2.22 -16.30 2.21
C ALA A 221 2.09 -17.83 2.02
N PHE A 222 0.92 -18.45 2.21
CA PHE A 222 0.78 -19.92 2.12
C PHE A 222 0.85 -20.49 0.70
N SER A 223 0.62 -19.69 -0.35
CA SER A 223 0.62 -20.15 -1.75
C SER A 223 1.80 -19.64 -2.59
N ILE A 224 2.74 -18.90 -2.01
CA ILE A 224 3.86 -18.27 -2.72
C ILE A 224 5.22 -18.84 -2.30
N ASP A 225 6.21 -18.71 -3.19
CA ASP A 225 7.61 -19.01 -2.91
C ASP A 225 8.38 -17.68 -2.80
N GLN A 226 8.82 -17.33 -1.59
CA GLN A 226 9.43 -16.04 -1.29
C GLN A 226 10.86 -15.90 -1.83
N GLU A 227 11.58 -17.01 -2.01
CA GLU A 227 12.96 -16.99 -2.53
C GLU A 227 12.99 -16.75 -4.05
N THR A 228 12.02 -17.32 -4.78
CA THR A 228 11.89 -17.19 -6.23
C THR A 228 10.96 -16.06 -6.67
N GLN A 229 10.13 -15.54 -5.75
CA GLN A 229 9.05 -14.58 -6.02
C GLN A 229 8.08 -15.12 -7.08
N THR A 230 7.47 -16.27 -6.80
CA THR A 230 6.48 -16.91 -7.68
C THR A 230 5.24 -17.36 -6.93
N GLY A 231 4.12 -17.53 -7.63
CA GLY A 231 2.82 -17.88 -7.04
C GLY A 231 1.91 -16.66 -6.86
N PRO A 232 0.67 -16.86 -6.36
CA PRO A 232 -0.45 -15.98 -6.66
C PRO A 232 -0.25 -14.49 -6.36
N PHE A 233 0.41 -14.09 -5.27
CA PHE A 233 0.67 -12.66 -5.00
C PHE A 233 1.57 -12.02 -6.06
N PHE A 234 2.70 -12.67 -6.38
CA PHE A 234 3.65 -12.22 -7.39
C PHE A 234 3.10 -12.37 -8.82
N ASP A 235 2.24 -13.37 -9.06
CA ASP A 235 1.61 -13.56 -10.37
C ASP A 235 0.59 -12.44 -10.69
N ILE A 236 -0.03 -11.80 -9.69
CA ILE A 236 -1.18 -10.88 -9.85
C ILE A 236 -0.88 -9.40 -9.60
N PHE A 237 0.12 -9.07 -8.77
CA PHE A 237 0.54 -7.69 -8.56
C PHE A 237 1.76 -7.34 -9.42
N LEU A 238 2.07 -6.05 -9.56
CA LEU A 238 3.29 -5.55 -10.21
C LEU A 238 3.79 -4.32 -9.46
N LEU A 239 4.97 -4.44 -8.85
CA LEU A 239 5.43 -3.56 -7.78
C LEU A 239 6.84 -3.01 -8.08
N PRO A 240 7.25 -1.86 -7.48
CA PRO A 240 8.36 -1.06 -8.01
C PRO A 240 9.75 -1.57 -7.62
N THR A 241 10.12 -2.77 -8.11
CA THR A 241 11.41 -3.43 -7.84
C THR A 241 12.65 -2.58 -8.18
N GLN A 242 12.52 -1.59 -9.08
CA GLN A 242 13.59 -0.69 -9.51
C GLN A 242 13.47 0.72 -8.91
N GLY A 243 12.57 0.96 -7.96
CA GLY A 243 12.25 2.30 -7.45
C GLY A 243 11.53 3.18 -8.47
N GLN A 244 10.93 2.59 -9.51
CA GLN A 244 10.41 3.33 -10.67
C GLN A 244 9.13 4.15 -10.38
N ALA A 245 8.56 4.01 -9.18
CA ALA A 245 7.44 4.81 -8.68
C ALA A 245 7.84 5.79 -7.54
N GLY A 246 9.11 5.79 -7.13
CA GLY A 246 9.62 6.48 -5.93
C GLY A 246 10.64 5.61 -5.19
N GLY A 247 11.40 6.22 -4.28
CA GLY A 247 12.40 5.51 -3.47
C GLY A 247 13.59 4.91 -4.23
N VAL A 248 14.21 3.89 -3.65
CA VAL A 248 15.36 3.15 -4.20
C VAL A 248 15.01 1.70 -4.54
N ALA A 249 15.69 1.13 -5.54
CA ALA A 249 15.43 -0.23 -6.00
C ALA A 249 15.64 -1.28 -4.89
N SER A 250 14.56 -1.99 -4.53
CA SER A 250 14.60 -3.15 -3.63
C SER A 250 15.05 -4.44 -4.32
N GLY A 251 14.87 -4.54 -5.64
CA GLY A 251 15.06 -5.76 -6.41
C GLY A 251 13.97 -6.82 -6.19
N THR A 252 12.88 -6.47 -5.51
CA THR A 252 11.80 -7.40 -5.14
C THR A 252 10.44 -6.72 -5.10
N GLU A 253 9.38 -7.50 -5.27
CA GLU A 253 7.99 -7.06 -5.12
C GLU A 253 7.44 -7.27 -3.70
N ALA A 254 8.17 -7.98 -2.82
CA ALA A 254 7.74 -8.23 -1.44
C ALA A 254 7.80 -6.96 -0.56
N TYR A 255 8.85 -6.14 -0.73
CA TYR A 255 9.00 -4.86 -0.06
C TYR A 255 9.50 -3.80 -1.06
N TYR A 256 8.94 -2.61 -0.95
CA TYR A 256 9.05 -1.56 -1.96
C TYR A 256 8.58 -0.22 -1.40
N SER A 257 8.83 0.86 -2.14
CA SER A 257 8.28 2.18 -1.82
C SER A 257 7.82 2.92 -3.08
N PHE A 258 7.04 3.99 -2.89
CA PHE A 258 6.56 4.85 -3.97
C PHE A 258 6.26 6.27 -3.45
N ASP A 259 6.31 7.24 -4.35
CA ASP A 259 5.99 8.64 -4.09
C ASP A 259 4.61 8.98 -4.69
N TYR A 260 3.77 9.66 -3.91
CA TYR A 260 2.51 10.23 -4.40
C TYR A 260 2.38 11.65 -3.85
N ALA A 261 2.31 12.65 -4.74
CA ALA A 261 2.44 14.06 -4.37
C ALA A 261 3.67 14.28 -3.45
N ASN A 262 3.50 14.89 -2.27
CA ASN A 262 4.56 15.12 -1.29
C ASN A 262 4.70 14.02 -0.21
N ILE A 263 4.25 12.80 -0.51
CA ILE A 263 4.20 11.64 0.41
C ILE A 263 5.11 10.53 -0.10
N HIS A 264 5.90 9.93 0.79
CA HIS A 264 6.64 8.70 0.57
C HIS A 264 5.95 7.55 1.32
N PHE A 265 5.54 6.52 0.59
CA PHE A 265 4.92 5.31 1.12
C PHE A 265 5.93 4.15 1.10
N ILE A 266 6.07 3.44 2.21
CA ILE A 266 6.95 2.27 2.35
C ILE A 266 6.12 1.03 2.70
N CYS A 267 6.21 0.00 1.86
CA CYS A 267 5.65 -1.33 2.09
C CYS A 267 6.73 -2.30 2.59
N LEU A 268 6.49 -2.97 3.72
CA LEU A 268 7.38 -4.04 4.23
C LEU A 268 6.67 -5.39 4.27
N ASP A 269 7.37 -6.42 3.80
CA ASP A 269 6.97 -7.82 4.00
C ASP A 269 7.40 -8.27 5.40
N THR A 270 6.46 -8.22 6.35
CA THR A 270 6.65 -8.71 7.71
C THR A 270 6.33 -10.21 7.86
N SER A 271 5.95 -10.87 6.76
CA SER A 271 5.48 -12.25 6.73
C SER A 271 6.63 -13.19 6.32
N GLY A 272 7.12 -13.07 5.08
CA GLY A 272 8.14 -13.96 4.52
C GLY A 272 9.59 -13.48 4.65
N SER A 273 9.84 -12.17 4.54
CA SER A 273 11.19 -11.61 4.44
C SER A 273 11.95 -11.57 5.76
N ASP A 274 13.28 -11.67 5.67
CA ASP A 274 14.17 -11.59 6.84
C ASP A 274 14.11 -10.20 7.50
N ARG A 275 13.95 -10.23 8.83
CA ARG A 275 13.82 -9.08 9.74
C ARG A 275 15.04 -8.97 10.66
N SER A 276 16.20 -9.47 10.24
CA SER A 276 17.49 -9.14 10.82
C SER A 276 17.91 -7.71 10.43
N ILE A 277 18.63 -7.01 11.31
CA ILE A 277 19.01 -5.59 11.13
C ILE A 277 19.98 -5.43 9.95
N ASP A 278 20.84 -6.43 9.72
CA ASP A 278 21.75 -6.56 8.59
C ASP A 278 21.17 -7.38 7.42
N GLY A 279 19.89 -7.74 7.49
CA GLY A 279 19.16 -8.47 6.45
C GLY A 279 18.83 -7.60 5.22
N PRO A 280 18.47 -8.20 4.07
CA PRO A 280 18.24 -7.47 2.82
C PRO A 280 17.17 -6.37 2.93
N MET A 281 16.03 -6.67 3.56
CA MET A 281 14.91 -5.73 3.68
C MET A 281 15.27 -4.52 4.55
N LEU A 282 15.89 -4.72 5.71
CA LEU A 282 16.25 -3.60 6.60
C LEU A 282 17.49 -2.85 6.06
N THR A 283 18.39 -3.53 5.35
CA THR A 283 19.48 -2.87 4.61
C THR A 283 18.96 -1.99 3.47
N TRP A 284 17.90 -2.41 2.76
CA TRP A 284 17.20 -1.58 1.76
C TRP A 284 16.46 -0.41 2.42
N LEU A 285 15.66 -0.67 3.46
CA LEU A 285 14.90 0.35 4.19
C LEU A 285 15.83 1.47 4.71
N ALA A 286 17.01 1.11 5.23
CA ALA A 286 17.99 2.09 5.67
C ALA A 286 18.49 3.02 4.54
N GLN A 287 18.54 2.54 3.29
CA GLN A 287 18.94 3.34 2.12
C GLN A 287 17.78 4.20 1.61
N ASP A 288 16.57 3.66 1.61
CA ASP A 288 15.35 4.32 1.14
C ASP A 288 14.99 5.53 2.02
N LEU A 289 15.02 5.34 3.34
CA LEU A 289 14.85 6.40 4.35
C LEU A 289 15.95 7.47 4.29
N GLN A 290 17.12 7.18 3.72
CA GLN A 290 18.19 8.15 3.49
C GLN A 290 18.07 8.88 2.14
N ALA A 291 17.31 8.33 1.19
CA ALA A 291 17.13 8.87 -0.15
C ALA A 291 15.91 9.81 -0.25
N THR A 292 14.84 9.52 0.49
CA THR A 292 13.60 10.31 0.43
C THR A 292 13.78 11.72 0.99
N GLN A 293 13.13 12.69 0.34
CA GLN A 293 13.00 14.09 0.78
C GLN A 293 11.54 14.55 0.71
N GLN A 294 10.60 13.60 0.69
CA GLN A 294 9.17 13.90 0.75
C GLN A 294 8.81 14.53 2.10
N ARG A 295 7.61 15.10 2.19
CA ARG A 295 7.17 15.79 3.40
C ARG A 295 6.51 14.85 4.40
N TRP A 296 5.71 13.91 3.89
CA TRP A 296 5.06 12.86 4.67
C TRP A 296 5.78 11.52 4.47
N LEU A 297 5.96 10.78 5.55
CA LEU A 297 6.50 9.41 5.52
C LEU A 297 5.50 8.47 6.20
N ILE A 298 4.94 7.56 5.40
CA ILE A 298 3.94 6.59 5.85
C ILE A 298 4.45 5.17 5.57
N ALA A 299 4.54 4.35 6.62
CA ALA A 299 4.91 2.94 6.49
C ALA A 299 3.66 2.05 6.64
N PHE A 300 3.57 0.98 5.85
CA PHE A 300 2.50 0.00 5.95
C PHE A 300 3.02 -1.43 5.74
N PHE A 301 2.44 -2.37 6.47
CA PHE A 301 2.81 -3.78 6.46
C PHE A 301 1.75 -4.61 7.19
N HIS A 302 1.85 -5.94 7.17
CA HIS A 302 0.85 -6.79 7.82
C HIS A 302 0.91 -6.76 9.36
N HIS A 303 2.01 -7.20 9.98
CA HIS A 303 2.08 -7.38 11.44
C HIS A 303 2.35 -6.06 12.20
N PRO A 304 1.43 -5.53 13.02
CA PRO A 304 1.62 -4.26 13.71
C PRO A 304 2.62 -4.37 14.89
N PRO A 305 3.31 -3.27 15.25
CA PRO A 305 4.22 -3.26 16.41
C PRO A 305 3.51 -3.34 17.77
N TYR A 306 2.23 -2.95 17.80
CA TYR A 306 1.42 -2.83 19.00
C TYR A 306 0.03 -3.41 18.72
N SER A 307 -0.37 -4.44 19.48
CA SER A 307 -1.76 -4.87 19.63
C SER A 307 -1.85 -5.87 20.78
N PHE A 308 -3.06 -6.07 21.32
CA PHE A 308 -3.38 -7.30 22.05
C PHE A 308 -4.42 -8.19 21.34
N GLY A 309 -4.96 -7.75 20.19
CA GLY A 309 -5.88 -8.56 19.38
C GLY A 309 -5.22 -9.87 18.97
N HIS A 310 -4.06 -9.77 18.32
CA HIS A 310 -2.96 -10.71 18.51
C HIS A 310 -1.89 -10.04 19.39
N ASN A 311 -1.20 -10.82 20.23
CA ASN A 311 -0.45 -10.28 21.36
C ASN A 311 1.00 -9.90 20.97
N SER A 312 1.26 -8.61 20.72
CA SER A 312 2.59 -8.12 20.31
C SER A 312 3.71 -8.32 21.35
N ASP A 313 3.38 -8.64 22.61
CA ASP A 313 4.35 -9.01 23.65
C ASP A 313 4.75 -10.50 23.63
N SER A 314 4.11 -11.32 22.81
CA SER A 314 4.35 -12.77 22.73
C SER A 314 5.40 -13.12 21.67
N GLU A 315 6.70 -12.99 21.97
CA GLU A 315 7.78 -13.37 21.03
C GLU A 315 7.67 -14.82 20.52
N GLU A 316 7.11 -15.73 21.32
CA GLU A 316 6.91 -17.15 20.94
C GLU A 316 5.80 -17.37 19.89
N HIS A 317 4.76 -16.53 19.88
CA HIS A 317 3.58 -16.70 19.03
C HIS A 317 3.53 -15.65 17.91
N GLU A 318 3.88 -14.40 18.24
CA GLU A 318 3.89 -13.23 17.35
C GLU A 318 5.30 -12.64 17.14
N PRO A 319 6.30 -13.45 16.72
CA PRO A 319 7.67 -12.98 16.53
C PRO A 319 7.78 -11.85 15.50
N ALA A 320 6.87 -11.78 14.51
CA ALA A 320 6.85 -10.70 13.54
C ALA A 320 6.50 -9.34 14.20
N MET A 321 5.42 -9.27 14.97
CA MET A 321 5.00 -8.06 15.70
C MET A 321 6.10 -7.58 16.65
N PHE A 322 6.69 -8.51 17.42
CA PHE A 322 7.81 -8.24 18.32
C PHE A 322 9.03 -7.66 17.57
N GLN A 323 9.43 -8.28 16.45
CA GLN A 323 10.61 -7.86 15.67
C GLN A 323 10.39 -6.53 14.94
N VAL A 324 9.17 -6.24 14.48
CA VAL A 324 8.81 -4.93 13.92
C VAL A 324 9.02 -3.84 14.98
N ARG A 325 8.51 -4.06 16.19
CA ARG A 325 8.69 -3.14 17.33
C ARG A 325 10.15 -2.97 17.75
N GLU A 326 10.92 -4.06 17.82
CA GLU A 326 12.34 -4.03 18.21
C GLU A 326 13.25 -3.37 17.16
N ARG A 327 12.99 -3.58 15.85
CA ARG A 327 13.98 -3.35 14.77
C ARG A 327 13.55 -2.39 13.69
N VAL A 328 12.27 -2.38 13.33
CA VAL A 328 11.73 -1.52 12.26
C VAL A 328 11.41 -0.14 12.81
N LEU A 329 10.77 -0.06 13.98
CA LEU A 329 10.37 1.24 14.55
C LEU A 329 11.54 2.18 14.84
N PRO A 330 12.69 1.75 15.41
CA PRO A 330 13.83 2.64 15.60
C PRO A 330 14.32 3.27 14.29
N MET A 331 14.21 2.55 13.16
CA MET A 331 14.59 3.06 11.85
C MET A 331 13.59 4.11 11.36
N LEU A 332 12.29 3.79 11.39
CA LEU A 332 11.23 4.68 10.94
C LEU A 332 11.15 5.97 11.79
N GLU A 333 11.24 5.86 13.12
CA GLU A 333 11.27 7.02 14.03
C GLU A 333 12.56 7.85 13.84
N SER A 334 13.71 7.22 13.61
CA SER A 334 14.96 7.93 13.28
C SER A 334 14.92 8.64 11.93
N ALA A 335 14.01 8.26 11.04
CA ALA A 335 13.73 8.94 9.78
C ALA A 335 12.54 9.92 9.86
N GLY A 336 11.90 10.04 11.03
CA GLY A 336 10.82 10.99 11.26
C GLY A 336 9.46 10.57 10.69
N VAL A 337 9.16 9.27 10.61
CA VAL A 337 7.86 8.70 10.19
C VAL A 337 6.67 9.41 10.85
N ASP A 338 5.59 9.60 10.10
CA ASP A 338 4.39 10.29 10.59
C ASP A 338 3.29 9.30 11.01
N LEU A 339 3.08 8.25 10.21
CA LEU A 339 2.04 7.24 10.41
C LEU A 339 2.56 5.85 10.05
N VAL A 340 2.20 4.85 10.85
CA VAL A 340 2.51 3.43 10.63
C VAL A 340 1.22 2.61 10.68
N LEU A 341 0.97 1.81 9.65
CA LEU A 341 -0.28 1.06 9.44
C LEU A 341 -0.02 -0.46 9.47
N GLY A 342 -0.80 -1.19 10.27
CA GLY A 342 -0.76 -2.65 10.38
C GLY A 342 -2.15 -3.30 10.28
N GLY A 343 -2.21 -4.52 9.73
CA GLY A 343 -3.39 -5.39 9.73
C GLY A 343 -3.26 -6.45 10.84
N HIS A 344 -3.49 -7.72 10.48
CA HIS A 344 -3.21 -8.96 11.21
C HIS A 344 -3.99 -9.16 12.51
N SER A 345 -4.07 -8.16 13.39
CA SER A 345 -4.95 -8.16 14.54
C SER A 345 -6.34 -7.71 14.09
N HIS A 346 -7.33 -8.58 14.24
CA HIS A 346 -8.68 -8.39 13.68
C HIS A 346 -9.55 -7.43 14.51
N SER A 347 -9.08 -6.19 14.60
CA SER A 347 -9.60 -5.07 15.38
C SER A 347 -9.19 -3.75 14.71
N TYR A 348 -9.71 -2.64 15.25
CA TYR A 348 -9.09 -1.33 15.05
C TYR A 348 -8.45 -0.88 16.37
N GLU A 349 -7.18 -0.48 16.35
CA GLU A 349 -6.51 0.10 17.51
C GLU A 349 -5.60 1.26 17.07
N ARG A 350 -5.61 2.37 17.80
CA ARG A 350 -4.81 3.57 17.51
C ARG A 350 -3.96 3.94 18.71
N SER A 351 -2.68 4.18 18.49
CA SER A 351 -1.77 4.64 19.53
C SER A 351 -2.04 6.07 19.98
N TYR A 352 -1.50 6.41 21.15
CA TYR A 352 -1.14 7.81 21.46
C TYR A 352 -0.13 8.37 20.44
N PHE A 353 0.25 9.64 20.57
CA PHE A 353 1.39 10.14 19.81
C PHE A 353 2.69 9.69 20.50
N LEU A 354 3.44 8.78 19.87
CA LEU A 354 4.50 8.01 20.52
C LEU A 354 5.88 8.24 19.90
N ASN A 355 6.92 8.04 20.72
CA ASN A 355 8.31 7.95 20.29
C ASN A 355 9.19 7.15 21.28
N GLY A 356 10.09 6.31 20.79
CA GLY A 356 11.21 5.75 21.55
C GLY A 356 10.88 4.49 22.35
N HIS A 357 9.74 3.85 22.09
CA HIS A 357 9.32 2.63 22.77
C HIS A 357 9.48 1.41 21.86
N TYR A 358 10.39 0.50 22.23
CA TYR A 358 10.74 -0.69 21.41
C TYR A 358 10.69 -2.01 22.19
N GLY A 359 10.27 -1.96 23.46
CA GLY A 359 10.20 -3.12 24.35
C GLY A 359 8.78 -3.67 24.50
N LEU A 360 8.60 -4.58 25.47
CA LEU A 360 7.28 -5.08 25.87
C LEU A 360 6.39 -3.93 26.36
N SER A 361 5.07 -4.08 26.27
CA SER A 361 4.08 -3.10 26.73
C SER A 361 4.29 -2.61 28.17
N SER A 362 4.81 -3.49 29.03
CA SER A 362 5.17 -3.21 30.44
C SER A 362 6.43 -2.33 30.63
N SER A 363 7.08 -1.93 29.53
CA SER A 363 8.22 -0.99 29.49
C SER A 363 7.89 0.37 28.85
N LEU A 364 6.61 0.63 28.57
CA LEU A 364 6.14 1.94 28.12
C LEU A 364 6.20 2.95 29.27
N GLU A 365 7.19 3.83 29.24
CA GLU A 365 7.33 4.93 30.19
C GLU A 365 6.57 6.18 29.72
N PRO A 366 6.00 7.02 30.62
CA PRO A 366 5.24 8.21 30.22
C PRO A 366 6.01 9.21 29.34
N SER A 367 7.35 9.20 29.37
CA SER A 367 8.18 10.04 28.49
C SER A 367 8.27 9.57 27.04
N MET A 368 7.70 8.40 26.72
CA MET A 368 7.56 7.87 25.36
C MET A 368 6.22 8.25 24.72
N ILE A 369 5.27 8.77 25.53
CA ILE A 369 4.04 9.39 25.08
C ILE A 369 4.33 10.88 24.94
N LEU A 370 4.40 11.37 23.70
CA LEU A 370 4.64 12.78 23.40
C LEU A 370 3.35 13.61 23.50
N ASP A 371 2.21 12.99 23.21
CA ASP A 371 0.87 13.54 23.43
C ASP A 371 -0.10 12.42 23.85
N GLU A 372 -0.75 12.59 25.02
CA GLU A 372 -1.78 11.68 25.55
C GLU A 372 -3.19 11.98 25.03
N GLY A 373 -3.33 13.03 24.21
CA GLY A 373 -4.59 13.54 23.68
C GLY A 373 -5.31 12.60 22.71
N ASP A 374 -6.56 12.97 22.40
CA ASP A 374 -7.40 12.34 21.37
C ASP A 374 -6.91 12.58 19.94
N GLY A 375 -6.07 13.58 19.71
CA GLY A 375 -5.61 13.97 18.37
C GLY A 375 -6.65 14.76 17.57
N GLN A 376 -7.73 15.23 18.18
CA GLN A 376 -8.83 15.93 17.50
C GLN A 376 -8.74 17.44 17.70
N ILE A 377 -8.89 18.21 16.61
CA ILE A 377 -8.86 19.68 16.65
C ILE A 377 -9.99 20.25 17.54
N THR A 378 -11.12 19.55 17.64
CA THR A 378 -12.26 19.87 18.53
C THR A 378 -12.09 19.42 19.98
N GLY A 379 -11.17 18.48 20.24
CA GLY A 379 -11.00 17.79 21.51
C GLY A 379 -9.84 18.35 22.32
N THR A 380 -8.79 17.55 22.49
CA THR A 380 -7.56 17.95 23.19
C THR A 380 -6.58 18.73 22.31
N GLY A 381 -6.69 18.61 20.98
CA GLY A 381 -5.79 19.19 19.99
C GLY A 381 -5.37 18.16 18.94
N ALA A 382 -4.97 18.62 17.76
CA ALA A 382 -4.31 17.77 16.76
C ALA A 382 -2.88 17.43 17.21
N TYR A 383 -2.43 16.21 16.93
CA TYR A 383 -1.03 15.84 17.14
C TYR A 383 -0.11 16.72 16.28
N HIS A 384 1.07 17.05 16.80
CA HIS A 384 1.89 18.10 16.22
C HIS A 384 3.37 17.77 16.11
N LYS A 385 3.91 17.93 14.90
CA LYS A 385 5.34 17.81 14.57
C LYS A 385 5.89 19.20 14.24
N PRO A 386 6.80 19.77 15.05
CA PRO A 386 7.34 21.12 14.84
C PRO A 386 8.03 21.32 13.49
N SER A 387 8.55 20.25 12.87
CA SER A 387 9.18 20.32 11.57
C SER A 387 8.20 20.03 10.44
N ALA A 388 8.29 20.82 9.36
CA ALA A 388 7.46 20.63 8.18
C ALA A 388 7.77 19.32 7.44
N GLY A 389 9.04 18.92 7.38
CA GLY A 389 9.51 17.73 6.66
C GLY A 389 9.77 16.52 7.56
N LEU A 390 10.70 15.66 7.14
CA LEU A 390 11.12 14.47 7.88
C LEU A 390 12.26 14.83 8.84
N VAL A 391 11.97 14.81 10.14
CA VAL A 391 12.94 15.10 11.21
C VAL A 391 12.92 13.98 12.26
N PRO A 392 14.09 13.45 12.67
CA PRO A 392 14.16 12.30 13.56
C PRO A 392 13.46 12.53 14.90
N ASN A 393 12.69 11.54 15.34
CA ASN A 393 12.11 11.45 16.68
C ASN A 393 11.10 12.55 17.07
N GLU A 394 10.44 13.21 16.11
CA GLU A 394 9.32 14.13 16.39
C GLU A 394 7.98 13.43 16.68
N GLY A 395 7.97 12.10 16.78
CA GLY A 395 6.78 11.28 17.07
C GLY A 395 6.00 10.81 15.84
N ALA A 396 5.19 9.77 16.07
CA ALA A 396 4.34 9.13 15.08
C ALA A 396 3.05 8.57 15.70
N VAL A 397 2.06 8.26 14.86
CA VAL A 397 0.90 7.43 15.23
C VAL A 397 1.03 6.04 14.62
N PHE A 398 0.67 5.02 15.39
CA PHE A 398 0.69 3.61 15.01
C PHE A 398 -0.75 3.09 15.05
N VAL A 399 -1.23 2.50 13.95
CA VAL A 399 -2.64 2.08 13.82
C VAL A 399 -2.75 0.65 13.32
N VAL A 400 -3.53 -0.15 14.04
CA VAL A 400 -4.08 -1.44 13.63
C VAL A 400 -5.41 -1.18 12.92
N ALA A 401 -5.56 -1.70 11.70
CA ALA A 401 -6.77 -1.58 10.88
C ALA A 401 -7.14 -2.91 10.21
N GLY A 402 -6.95 -4.03 10.93
CA GLY A 402 -7.19 -5.39 10.46
C GLY A 402 -8.64 -5.88 10.55
N SER A 403 -9.62 -4.99 10.64
CA SER A 403 -11.04 -5.35 10.77
C SER A 403 -11.87 -5.16 9.50
N SER A 404 -11.25 -5.19 8.31
CA SER A 404 -11.98 -4.97 7.04
C SER A 404 -12.72 -6.20 6.49
N GLY A 405 -12.61 -7.35 7.14
CA GLY A 405 -13.37 -8.57 6.80
C GLY A 405 -13.83 -9.42 7.99
N LEU A 406 -13.10 -9.43 9.10
CA LEU A 406 -13.40 -10.25 10.28
C LEU A 406 -13.06 -9.55 11.60
N LEU A 407 -13.57 -10.11 12.69
CA LEU A 407 -13.29 -9.70 14.07
C LEU A 407 -12.94 -10.93 14.91
N THR A 408 -11.70 -11.02 15.37
CA THR A 408 -11.17 -12.07 16.26
C THR A 408 -10.05 -11.51 17.14
N GLY A 409 -9.58 -12.30 18.09
CA GLY A 409 -8.45 -11.95 18.95
C GLY A 409 -8.73 -12.27 20.41
N ASP A 410 -7.70 -12.16 21.25
CA ASP A 410 -7.79 -12.53 22.68
C ASP A 410 -8.37 -11.39 23.53
N THR A 411 -7.79 -10.19 23.45
CA THR A 411 -8.15 -9.01 24.27
C THR A 411 -7.76 -7.71 23.57
N LEU A 412 -8.40 -6.58 23.90
CA LEU A 412 -7.91 -5.25 23.51
C LEU A 412 -7.34 -4.49 24.71
N GLY A 413 -6.68 -3.36 24.46
CA GLY A 413 -6.15 -2.48 25.50
C GLY A 413 -4.65 -2.64 25.74
N HIS A 414 -3.87 -2.76 24.66
CA HIS A 414 -2.42 -2.63 24.74
C HIS A 414 -2.06 -1.21 25.26
N PRO A 415 -1.25 -1.04 26.32
CA PRO A 415 -0.97 0.26 26.98
C PRO A 415 -0.55 1.44 26.09
N ALA A 416 -0.01 1.17 24.90
CA ALA A 416 0.33 2.19 23.90
C ALA A 416 -0.89 2.79 23.15
N MET A 417 -2.08 2.19 23.31
CA MET A 417 -3.30 2.57 22.58
C MET A 417 -4.11 3.63 23.29
N GLN A 418 -4.47 4.66 22.54
CA GLN A 418 -5.42 5.71 22.92
C GLN A 418 -6.86 5.24 22.67
N ASN A 419 -7.08 4.47 21.61
CA ASN A 419 -8.37 3.87 21.26
C ASN A 419 -8.21 2.42 20.79
N SER A 420 -9.16 1.55 21.14
CA SER A 420 -9.23 0.16 20.70
C SER A 420 -10.69 -0.25 20.51
N ARG A 421 -11.05 -0.78 19.34
CA ARG A 421 -12.42 -1.08 18.92
C ARG A 421 -12.53 -2.49 18.30
N PHE A 422 -13.56 -3.23 18.69
CA PHE A 422 -14.00 -4.47 18.01
C PHE A 422 -15.16 -4.16 17.05
N ASP A 423 -14.92 -3.26 16.10
CA ASP A 423 -15.86 -2.91 15.03
C ASP A 423 -15.24 -3.26 13.67
N LEU A 424 -16.06 -3.75 12.73
CA LEU A 424 -15.66 -3.92 11.34
C LEU A 424 -15.51 -2.55 10.68
N GLY A 425 -14.48 -2.36 9.85
CA GLY A 425 -14.27 -1.08 9.18
C GLY A 425 -13.01 -0.99 8.33
N SER A 426 -12.73 0.23 7.87
CA SER A 426 -11.57 0.60 7.06
C SER A 426 -11.13 2.01 7.41
N MET A 427 -9.90 2.40 7.06
CA MET A 427 -9.47 3.80 7.23
C MET A 427 -9.59 4.59 5.94
N VAL A 428 -9.97 5.86 6.07
CA VAL A 428 -9.76 6.87 5.03
C VAL A 428 -8.83 7.94 5.61
N ILE A 429 -7.83 8.32 4.84
CA ILE A 429 -6.80 9.28 5.25
C ILE A 429 -6.73 10.36 4.17
N ASP A 430 -7.06 11.60 4.54
CA ASP A 430 -6.96 12.77 3.68
C ASP A 430 -5.70 13.56 4.03
N ILE A 431 -4.74 13.56 3.11
CA ILE A 431 -3.39 14.09 3.33
C ILE A 431 -3.25 15.40 2.56
N PHE A 432 -2.93 16.45 3.32
CA PHE A 432 -2.69 17.80 2.84
C PHE A 432 -1.23 18.20 3.09
N PRO A 433 -0.71 19.21 2.38
CA PRO A 433 0.63 19.78 2.59
C PRO A 433 1.13 19.98 4.04
N HIS A 434 0.27 20.27 5.02
CA HIS A 434 0.67 20.46 6.42
C HIS A 434 -0.28 19.84 7.46
N ARG A 435 -1.27 19.07 7.01
CA ARG A 435 -2.30 18.40 7.81
C ARG A 435 -2.57 17.00 7.25
N LEU A 436 -2.71 16.00 8.10
CA LEU A 436 -3.20 14.67 7.74
C LEU A 436 -4.38 14.39 8.64
N ASP A 437 -5.55 14.20 8.06
CA ASP A 437 -6.78 13.83 8.77
C ASP A 437 -7.03 12.34 8.52
N ALA A 438 -7.21 11.55 9.57
CA ALA A 438 -7.36 10.10 9.48
C ALA A 438 -8.59 9.63 10.26
N ILE A 439 -9.51 8.98 9.56
CA ILE A 439 -10.74 8.42 10.14
C ILE A 439 -10.74 6.90 10.10
N PHE A 440 -11.41 6.28 11.07
CA PHE A 440 -11.86 4.90 10.99
C PHE A 440 -13.36 4.88 10.67
N LEU A 441 -13.71 4.37 9.49
CA LEU A 441 -15.07 4.26 8.98
C LEU A 441 -15.57 2.83 9.14
N THR A 442 -16.66 2.64 9.89
CA THR A 442 -17.24 1.32 10.12
C THR A 442 -17.92 0.74 8.87
N ASP A 443 -18.18 -0.56 8.91
CA ASP A 443 -19.07 -1.32 8.01
C ASP A 443 -20.46 -0.71 7.75
N THR A 444 -20.87 0.20 8.63
CA THR A 444 -22.17 0.87 8.69
C THR A 444 -22.09 2.35 8.27
N GLY A 445 -20.91 2.82 7.85
CA GLY A 445 -20.67 4.19 7.40
C GLY A 445 -20.62 5.21 8.54
N VAL A 446 -20.38 4.76 9.77
CA VAL A 446 -20.21 5.63 10.95
C VAL A 446 -18.71 5.85 11.17
N ILE A 447 -18.32 7.08 11.52
CA ILE A 447 -16.94 7.35 11.94
C ILE A 447 -16.78 6.87 13.39
N GLY A 448 -15.99 5.81 13.56
CA GLY A 448 -15.68 5.21 14.86
C GLY A 448 -14.46 5.82 15.53
N ASP A 449 -13.58 6.48 14.76
CA ASP A 449 -12.49 7.30 15.29
C ASP A 449 -12.06 8.36 14.27
N HIS A 450 -11.48 9.45 14.76
CA HIS A 450 -10.86 10.52 13.99
C HIS A 450 -9.64 11.04 14.75
N PHE A 451 -8.53 11.29 14.05
CA PHE A 451 -7.38 12.04 14.54
C PHE A 451 -6.70 12.83 13.43
N VAL A 452 -5.96 13.86 13.82
CA VAL A 452 -5.24 14.77 12.93
C VAL A 452 -3.77 14.85 13.34
N ILE A 453 -2.87 14.83 12.35
CA ILE A 453 -1.45 15.17 12.50
C ILE A 453 -1.18 16.47 11.75
N THR A 454 -0.44 17.40 12.36
CA THR A 454 -0.03 18.67 11.74
C THR A 454 1.49 18.82 11.71
N LYS A 455 2.06 19.42 10.65
CA LYS A 455 3.51 19.54 10.43
C LYS A 455 3.96 20.95 10.11
N GLY A 456 4.89 21.50 10.87
CA GLY A 456 5.52 22.81 10.59
C GLY A 456 5.63 23.74 11.80
N PRO A 457 6.37 24.86 11.69
CA PRO A 457 6.79 25.63 12.86
C PRO A 457 5.64 26.21 13.69
N GLN A 458 4.48 26.50 13.07
CA GLN A 458 3.21 26.80 13.73
C GLN A 458 2.06 26.26 12.85
N PRO A 459 1.19 25.35 13.34
CA PRO A 459 0.17 24.69 12.52
C PRO A 459 -1.10 25.56 12.41
N CYS A 460 -1.08 26.57 11.55
CA CYS A 460 -2.25 27.43 11.37
C CYS A 460 -3.33 26.75 10.50
N ILE A 461 -4.23 26.00 11.13
CA ILE A 461 -5.35 25.30 10.47
C ILE A 461 -6.28 26.28 9.70
N ALA A 462 -6.27 27.57 10.10
CA ALA A 462 -7.01 28.63 9.45
C ALA A 462 -6.30 29.25 8.22
N ASP A 463 -5.00 29.01 8.04
CA ASP A 463 -4.23 29.37 6.84
C ASP A 463 -4.43 28.26 5.79
N VAL A 464 -5.53 28.38 5.05
CA VAL A 464 -5.98 27.38 4.07
C VAL A 464 -5.34 27.62 2.72
N ASN A 465 -4.92 28.86 2.43
CA ASN A 465 -4.24 29.24 1.20
C ASN A 465 -2.72 28.89 1.26
N ARG A 466 -2.14 28.89 2.47
CA ARG A 466 -0.75 28.52 2.81
C ARG A 466 0.33 29.54 2.39
N ASP A 467 -0.02 30.82 2.32
CA ASP A 467 0.91 31.93 2.09
C ASP A 467 1.53 32.50 3.39
N GLY A 468 1.06 32.05 4.56
CA GLY A 468 1.54 32.47 5.88
C GLY A 468 0.90 33.76 6.41
N VAL A 469 -0.14 34.29 5.74
CA VAL A 469 -0.81 35.55 6.11
C VAL A 469 -2.32 35.35 6.19
N LEU A 470 -2.78 34.99 7.40
CA LEU A 470 -4.19 34.74 7.69
C LEU A 470 -5.10 35.92 7.31
N ASP A 471 -5.81 35.82 6.18
CA ASP A 471 -6.60 36.93 5.63
C ASP A 471 -7.90 36.49 4.88
N PHE A 472 -8.48 37.38 4.08
CA PHE A 472 -9.70 37.08 3.32
C PHE A 472 -9.54 35.95 2.28
N PHE A 473 -8.34 35.70 1.76
CA PHE A 473 -8.07 34.65 0.77
C PHE A 473 -8.18 33.25 1.38
N ASP A 474 -7.91 33.07 2.69
CA ASP A 474 -8.22 31.83 3.41
C ASP A 474 -9.70 31.59 3.51
N VAL A 475 -10.46 32.62 3.90
CA VAL A 475 -11.93 32.56 3.95
C VAL A 475 -12.51 32.21 2.58
N SER A 476 -11.94 32.76 1.50
CA SER A 476 -12.32 32.43 0.13
C SER A 476 -11.94 30.99 -0.25
N THR A 477 -10.78 30.49 0.17
CA THR A 477 -10.30 29.13 -0.10
C THR A 477 -11.15 28.10 0.66
N TYR A 478 -11.40 28.32 1.95
CA TYR A 478 -12.29 27.49 2.78
C TYR A 478 -13.72 27.45 2.22
N ILE A 479 -14.31 28.60 1.86
CA ILE A 479 -15.65 28.64 1.25
C ILE A 479 -15.68 27.87 -0.08
N THR A 480 -14.59 27.90 -0.86
CA THR A 480 -14.48 27.13 -2.11
C THR A 480 -14.46 25.63 -1.82
N ALA A 481 -13.62 25.18 -0.87
CA ALA A 481 -13.54 23.79 -0.41
C ALA A 481 -14.88 23.27 0.13
N TYR A 482 -15.52 24.04 1.01
CA TYR A 482 -16.83 23.72 1.58
C TYR A 482 -17.92 23.63 0.48
N THR A 483 -17.95 24.58 -0.46
CA THR A 483 -18.94 24.60 -1.55
C THR A 483 -18.71 23.47 -2.57
N ALA A 484 -17.46 23.08 -2.80
CA ALA A 484 -17.09 21.93 -3.62
C ALA A 484 -17.26 20.58 -2.90
N GLN A 485 -17.63 20.61 -1.61
CA GLN A 485 -17.78 19.44 -0.73
C GLN A 485 -16.49 18.58 -0.61
N THR A 486 -15.33 19.24 -0.53
CA THR A 486 -14.03 18.56 -0.39
C THR A 486 -13.66 18.29 1.07
N PRO A 487 -12.95 17.20 1.40
CA PRO A 487 -12.55 16.85 2.77
C PRO A 487 -11.75 17.94 3.51
N ALA A 488 -11.01 18.79 2.77
CA ALA A 488 -10.25 19.92 3.34
C ALA A 488 -11.08 20.84 4.27
N ALA A 489 -12.40 20.92 4.04
CA ALA A 489 -13.32 21.76 4.78
C ALA A 489 -14.03 21.07 5.96
N ASP A 490 -13.86 19.75 6.13
CA ASP A 490 -14.38 18.96 7.26
C ASP A 490 -13.37 19.12 8.39
N LEU A 491 -13.70 19.93 9.39
CA LEU A 491 -12.74 20.37 10.42
C LEU A 491 -12.95 19.70 11.77
N ASP A 492 -14.14 19.17 12.04
CA ASP A 492 -14.37 18.29 13.19
C ASP A 492 -14.20 16.80 12.84
N GLY A 493 -14.19 16.45 11.55
CA GLY A 493 -14.00 15.09 11.03
C GLY A 493 -15.24 14.22 11.14
N ASN A 494 -16.44 14.81 11.17
CA ASN A 494 -17.70 14.05 11.27
C ASN A 494 -18.16 13.42 9.93
N GLY A 495 -17.51 13.75 8.81
CA GLY A 495 -17.85 13.24 7.48
C GLY A 495 -19.01 13.96 6.78
N THR A 496 -19.59 14.99 7.41
CA THR A 496 -20.76 15.73 6.92
C THR A 496 -20.56 17.24 7.05
N LEU A 497 -20.10 17.88 5.97
CA LEU A 497 -19.89 19.33 5.88
C LEU A 497 -21.17 20.11 6.20
N ASN A 498 -21.15 20.86 7.31
CA ASN A 498 -22.32 21.56 7.85
C ASN A 498 -21.96 22.88 8.55
N PHE A 499 -22.90 23.46 9.31
CA PHE A 499 -22.67 24.71 10.03
C PHE A 499 -21.55 24.62 11.09
N PHE A 500 -21.34 23.45 11.70
CA PHE A 500 -20.31 23.28 12.71
C PHE A 500 -18.90 23.46 12.13
N ASP A 501 -18.62 22.96 10.92
CA ASP A 501 -17.35 23.20 10.21
C ASP A 501 -17.10 24.69 9.94
N ILE A 502 -18.13 25.42 9.46
CA ILE A 502 -18.05 26.87 9.24
C ILE A 502 -17.80 27.59 10.57
N SER A 503 -18.52 27.19 11.63
CA SER A 503 -18.33 27.75 12.97
C SER A 503 -16.93 27.45 13.53
N MET A 504 -16.35 26.30 13.18
CA MET A 504 -15.03 25.87 13.59
C MET A 504 -13.93 26.61 12.84
N PHE A 505 -14.03 26.73 11.51
CA PHE A 505 -13.14 27.55 10.69
C PHE A 505 -13.14 29.00 11.20
N LEU A 506 -14.33 29.59 11.41
CA LEU A 506 -14.43 30.94 11.98
C LEU A 506 -13.85 31.04 13.39
N THR A 507 -13.90 29.96 14.18
CA THR A 507 -13.28 29.93 15.52
C THR A 507 -11.77 29.98 15.41
N VAL A 508 -11.12 29.06 14.67
CA VAL A 508 -9.65 29.05 14.51
C VAL A 508 -9.15 30.31 13.79
N PHE A 509 -9.89 30.81 12.79
CA PHE A 509 -9.59 32.08 12.11
C PHE A 509 -9.67 33.28 13.08
N SER A 510 -10.66 33.31 13.98
CA SER A 510 -10.81 34.40 14.96
C SER A 510 -9.80 34.37 16.11
N GLN A 511 -9.21 33.20 16.41
CA GLN A 511 -8.12 33.04 17.35
C GLN A 511 -6.79 33.54 16.77
N GLY A 512 -6.65 33.47 15.45
CA GLY A 512 -5.40 33.71 14.73
C GLY A 512 -4.54 32.46 14.65
N CYS A 513 -3.46 32.53 13.89
CA CYS A 513 -2.35 31.59 14.05
C CYS A 513 -1.73 31.80 15.45
N PRO A 514 -1.32 30.73 16.15
CA PRO A 514 -0.67 30.82 17.47
C PRO A 514 0.74 31.45 17.43
#